data_AF-A0A750C987-F1
#
_entry.id   AF-A0A750C987-F1
#
_cell.length_a   1.000
_cell.length_b   1.000
_cell.length_c   1.000
_cell.angle_alpha   90.00
_cell.angle_beta   90.00
_cell.angle_gamma   90.00
#
_symmetry.space_group_name_H-M   'P 1'
#
loop_
_entity.id
_entity.type
_entity.pdbx_description
1 polymer ?
#
loop_
_entity_poly.entity_id
_entity_poly.type
_entity_poly.pdbx_seq_one_letter_code
_entity_poly.pdbx_strand_id
1 'polypeptide(L)'
;MKFLENIPSYLFFTGKGGVGKTSISCATAIRLAELGKRVLLVSTDPASNVGQVFDQTIGNTIQPVTAVSGLSALEIDPQDAAQQYRARIVDPIKGLLPDDVVNSISEQLSGACTTEIAAFDEFTGLLTDASLLTRFDHIIFDTAPTGHTIRLLQLPGAWSSFIESNPDGASCLGPMAGLEKQREQYAHAVEALSDPERTRLVLVARLQKSTLQEVARTHDELSAIGLKNQYLVINGVLPASEAERDALAAAIWQREQEALANLPAGLSDLPTDNLYLQPLNMVGVSALKGLLNEHAEITSLPEQSPQNKPENMSLSVLVDDIARSEHGLIMLMGKGGVGKTTMAAAIAVSLADKGFDVHLTTSDPAAHLSTTLNGSLKNLQVSRINPHDETERYRQHVLETKGRDLDEAGKRLLEEDLRSPCTEEIAVFQAFSRVIREAGKRFVVMDTAPTGHTLLLLDATGAYHREIARKMGDKGHFTTPMMQLQDQERTKVLLVTLPETTPVLEAANLQSDLERAGIHPWGWIINNSLSIAQTQSPLLCQRALQERPQIEVVKNQHASRIALVPVMAAEPTGIEKLRELVV
;
A
#
# COMPACT_ATOMS: atom_id res chain seq x y z
N MET A 1 -0.36 18.10 -22.77
CA MET A 1 -0.07 16.86 -22.00
C MET A 1 -0.44 15.63 -22.82
N LYS A 2 0.54 14.75 -23.08
CA LYS A 2 0.43 13.57 -23.96
C LYS A 2 -0.61 12.57 -23.47
N PHE A 3 -0.72 12.35 -22.16
CA PHE A 3 -1.68 11.38 -21.61
C PHE A 3 -3.15 11.76 -21.82
N LEU A 4 -3.43 13.05 -22.10
CA LEU A 4 -4.77 13.57 -22.37
C LEU A 4 -5.16 13.54 -23.86
N GLU A 5 -4.23 13.19 -24.75
CA GLU A 5 -4.47 13.18 -26.19
C GLU A 5 -5.08 11.85 -26.63
N ASN A 6 -6.20 11.90 -27.38
CA ASN A 6 -6.89 10.73 -27.93
C ASN A 6 -7.11 9.61 -26.90
N ILE A 7 -7.68 9.97 -25.74
CA ILE A 7 -8.00 9.00 -24.68
C ILE A 7 -9.01 7.98 -25.22
N PRO A 8 -8.81 6.67 -25.02
CA PRO A 8 -9.77 5.65 -25.41
C PRO A 8 -10.96 5.59 -24.44
N SER A 9 -11.83 4.60 -24.58
CA SER A 9 -13.02 4.46 -23.71
C SER A 9 -12.68 4.26 -22.23
N TYR A 10 -11.59 3.56 -21.92
CA TYR A 10 -11.18 3.26 -20.55
C TYR A 10 -9.82 3.88 -20.24
N LEU A 11 -9.73 4.57 -19.10
CA LEU A 11 -8.49 5.19 -18.62
C LEU A 11 -8.24 4.76 -17.17
N PHE A 12 -7.08 4.17 -16.91
CA PHE A 12 -6.69 3.72 -15.57
C PHE A 12 -5.54 4.55 -15.03
N PHE A 13 -5.63 4.96 -13.78
CA PHE A 13 -4.50 5.56 -13.05
C PHE A 13 -4.01 4.58 -12.01
N THR A 14 -2.76 4.12 -12.13
CA THR A 14 -2.10 3.28 -11.12
C THR A 14 -0.84 3.95 -10.61
N GLY A 15 -0.41 3.57 -9.42
CA GLY A 15 0.70 4.19 -8.72
C GLY A 15 0.63 3.85 -7.23
N LYS A 16 1.70 4.15 -6.52
CA LYS A 16 1.76 3.96 -5.07
C LYS A 16 0.74 4.88 -4.34
N GLY A 17 0.38 4.57 -3.09
CA GLY A 17 -0.46 5.47 -2.27
C GLY A 17 0.15 6.88 -2.15
N GLY A 18 -0.68 7.93 -2.21
CA GLY A 18 -0.25 9.34 -2.07
C GLY A 18 0.42 9.98 -3.29
N VAL A 19 0.68 9.26 -4.39
CA VAL A 19 1.34 9.87 -5.58
C VAL A 19 0.46 10.87 -6.34
N GLY A 20 -0.86 10.88 -6.12
CA GLY A 20 -1.80 11.84 -6.72
C GLY A 20 -2.79 11.25 -7.75
N LYS A 21 -2.97 9.92 -7.78
CA LYS A 21 -3.87 9.21 -8.71
C LYS A 21 -5.28 9.81 -8.74
N THR A 22 -5.90 9.95 -7.58
CA THR A 22 -7.25 10.51 -7.42
C THR A 22 -7.32 11.94 -7.94
N SER A 23 -6.35 12.80 -7.57
CA SER A 23 -6.33 14.19 -8.02
C SER A 23 -6.20 14.29 -9.54
N ILE A 24 -5.33 13.50 -10.16
CA ILE A 24 -5.14 13.50 -11.62
C ILE A 24 -6.36 12.89 -12.32
N SER A 25 -6.97 11.85 -11.76
CA SER A 25 -8.20 11.23 -12.26
C SER A 25 -9.34 12.23 -12.27
N CYS A 26 -9.58 12.92 -11.14
CA CYS A 26 -10.60 13.96 -11.01
C CYS A 26 -10.32 15.15 -11.96
N ALA A 27 -9.07 15.62 -12.03
CA ALA A 27 -8.71 16.72 -12.93
C ALA A 27 -8.91 16.35 -14.41
N THR A 28 -8.57 15.12 -14.79
CA THR A 28 -8.80 14.57 -16.14
C THR A 28 -10.30 14.47 -16.43
N ALA A 29 -11.08 13.99 -15.48
CA ALA A 29 -12.53 13.86 -15.60
C ALA A 29 -13.20 15.22 -15.82
N ILE A 30 -12.80 16.24 -15.05
CA ILE A 30 -13.26 17.62 -15.21
C ILE A 30 -12.89 18.14 -16.59
N ARG A 31 -11.62 17.98 -17.01
CA ARG A 31 -11.14 18.48 -18.30
C ARG A 31 -11.92 17.89 -19.47
N LEU A 32 -12.21 16.59 -19.44
CA LEU A 32 -12.99 15.92 -20.48
C LEU A 32 -14.46 16.38 -20.48
N ALA A 33 -15.06 16.53 -19.30
CA ALA A 33 -16.42 17.03 -19.17
C ALA A 33 -16.55 18.46 -19.74
N GLU A 34 -15.57 19.33 -19.50
CA GLU A 34 -15.50 20.68 -20.10
C GLU A 34 -15.35 20.68 -21.63
N LEU A 35 -14.77 19.63 -22.20
CA LEU A 35 -14.69 19.42 -23.64
C LEU A 35 -15.99 18.81 -24.22
N GLY A 36 -17.05 18.73 -23.41
CA GLY A 36 -18.37 18.22 -23.80
C GLY A 36 -18.47 16.69 -23.82
N LYS A 37 -17.49 15.97 -23.23
CA LYS A 37 -17.54 14.51 -23.11
C LYS A 37 -18.42 14.08 -21.94
N ARG A 38 -19.07 12.93 -22.07
CA ARG A 38 -19.79 12.25 -20.99
C ARG A 38 -18.82 11.34 -20.27
N VAL A 39 -18.54 11.62 -19.01
CA VAL A 39 -17.48 10.94 -18.26
C VAL A 39 -18.04 10.24 -17.04
N LEU A 40 -17.60 9.00 -16.81
CA LEU A 40 -17.81 8.28 -15.55
C LEU A 40 -16.49 8.15 -14.81
N LEU A 41 -16.39 8.72 -13.62
CA LEU A 41 -15.27 8.53 -12.70
C LEU A 41 -15.60 7.40 -11.72
N VAL A 42 -14.74 6.38 -11.68
CA VAL A 42 -14.90 5.21 -10.82
C VAL A 42 -13.75 5.21 -9.82
N SER A 43 -14.07 5.30 -8.53
CA SER A 43 -13.12 5.11 -7.45
C SER A 43 -13.15 3.67 -6.98
N THR A 44 -11.98 3.04 -6.89
CA THR A 44 -11.80 1.70 -6.30
C THR A 44 -10.80 1.72 -5.14
N ASP A 45 -10.37 2.92 -4.73
CA ASP A 45 -9.48 3.08 -3.59
C ASP A 45 -10.29 2.86 -2.29
N PRO A 46 -9.94 1.91 -1.42
CA PRO A 46 -10.63 1.72 -0.13
C PRO A 46 -10.51 2.93 0.81
N ALA A 47 -9.59 3.87 0.52
CA ALA A 47 -9.46 5.15 1.19
C ALA A 47 -9.93 6.30 0.28
N SER A 48 -10.89 6.04 -0.61
CA SER A 48 -11.43 7.01 -1.57
C SER A 48 -11.78 8.33 -0.90
N ASN A 49 -11.32 9.40 -1.52
CA ASN A 49 -11.65 10.77 -1.13
C ASN A 49 -12.35 11.52 -2.28
N VAL A 50 -12.81 10.81 -3.33
CA VAL A 50 -13.47 11.42 -4.49
C VAL A 50 -14.69 12.24 -4.05
N GLY A 51 -15.49 11.72 -3.11
CA GLY A 51 -16.62 12.46 -2.56
C GLY A 51 -16.20 13.76 -1.86
N GLN A 52 -15.10 13.74 -1.11
CA GLN A 52 -14.55 14.94 -0.45
C GLN A 52 -14.01 15.95 -1.48
N VAL A 53 -13.38 15.47 -2.55
CA VAL A 53 -12.83 16.30 -3.63
C VAL A 53 -13.91 17.09 -4.35
N PHE A 54 -15.11 16.52 -4.53
CA PHE A 54 -16.26 17.16 -5.17
C PHE A 54 -17.29 17.75 -4.18
N ASP A 55 -17.03 17.68 -2.87
CA ASP A 55 -17.98 18.09 -1.82
C ASP A 55 -19.37 17.44 -1.97
N GLN A 56 -19.40 16.15 -2.29
CA GLN A 56 -20.61 15.38 -2.54
C GLN A 56 -20.43 13.93 -2.06
N THR A 57 -21.44 13.35 -1.42
CA THR A 57 -21.43 11.91 -1.11
C THR A 57 -21.55 11.10 -2.40
N ILE A 58 -20.60 10.19 -2.63
CA ILE A 58 -20.59 9.24 -3.74
C ILE A 58 -20.61 7.85 -3.11
N GLY A 59 -21.35 6.92 -3.69
CA GLY A 59 -21.43 5.54 -3.21
C GLY A 59 -21.45 4.56 -4.36
N ASN A 60 -21.92 3.34 -4.07
CA ASN A 60 -21.98 2.22 -5.01
C ASN A 60 -23.03 2.35 -6.14
N THR A 61 -23.58 3.55 -6.36
CA THR A 61 -24.51 3.83 -7.46
C THR A 61 -23.97 4.99 -8.29
N ILE A 62 -24.10 4.89 -9.62
CA ILE A 62 -23.67 5.95 -10.53
C ILE A 62 -24.53 7.19 -10.29
N GLN A 63 -23.90 8.28 -9.87
CA GLN A 63 -24.57 9.55 -9.60
C GLN A 63 -23.89 10.70 -10.35
N PRO A 64 -24.65 11.70 -10.83
CA PRO A 64 -24.06 12.89 -11.44
C PRO A 64 -23.27 13.68 -10.39
N VAL A 65 -22.12 14.24 -10.78
CA VAL A 65 -21.35 15.18 -9.96
C VAL A 65 -21.95 16.57 -10.15
N THR A 66 -22.62 17.08 -9.13
CA THR A 66 -23.41 18.33 -9.22
C THR A 66 -22.58 19.54 -9.62
N ALA A 67 -21.32 19.61 -9.18
CA ALA A 67 -20.41 20.70 -9.49
C ALA A 67 -19.90 20.72 -10.94
N VAL A 68 -20.05 19.63 -11.70
CA VAL A 68 -19.43 19.48 -13.04
C VAL A 68 -20.42 18.80 -14.01
N SER A 69 -21.00 19.58 -14.92
CA SER A 69 -21.91 19.04 -15.94
C SER A 69 -21.20 18.04 -16.87
N GLY A 70 -21.84 16.92 -17.17
CA GLY A 70 -21.28 15.86 -18.01
C GLY A 70 -20.42 14.82 -17.27
N LEU A 71 -20.18 15.02 -15.97
CA LEU A 71 -19.45 14.09 -15.10
C LEU A 71 -20.40 13.34 -14.17
N SER A 72 -20.25 12.03 -14.13
CA SER A 72 -20.83 11.14 -13.11
C SER A 72 -19.73 10.44 -12.34
N ALA A 73 -20.02 10.01 -11.12
CA ALA A 73 -19.10 9.26 -10.30
C ALA A 73 -19.74 8.00 -9.69
N LEU A 74 -18.90 7.02 -9.39
CA LEU A 74 -19.21 5.76 -8.73
C LEU A 74 -18.06 5.44 -7.77
N GLU A 75 -18.39 4.99 -6.57
CA GLU A 75 -17.40 4.52 -5.60
C GLU A 75 -17.66 3.05 -5.28
N ILE A 76 -16.64 2.21 -5.51
CA ILE A 76 -16.65 0.80 -5.17
C ILE A 76 -15.86 0.66 -3.88
N ASP A 77 -16.56 0.43 -2.77
CA ASP A 77 -15.92 0.04 -1.52
C ASP A 77 -15.64 -1.48 -1.57
N PRO A 78 -14.36 -1.90 -1.52
CA PRO A 78 -13.99 -3.32 -1.53
C PRO A 78 -14.60 -4.13 -0.39
N GLN A 79 -14.78 -3.53 0.79
CA GLN A 79 -15.36 -4.21 1.96
C GLN A 79 -16.85 -4.44 1.78
N ASP A 80 -17.57 -3.44 1.28
CA ASP A 80 -18.99 -3.60 0.94
C ASP A 80 -19.16 -4.63 -0.17
N ALA A 81 -18.29 -4.61 -1.20
CA ALA A 81 -18.28 -5.61 -2.26
C ALA A 81 -18.05 -7.02 -1.69
N ALA A 82 -17.08 -7.18 -0.77
CA ALA A 82 -16.80 -8.44 -0.08
C ALA A 82 -18.00 -8.93 0.73
N GLN A 83 -18.66 -8.02 1.45
CA GLN A 83 -19.84 -8.33 2.26
C GLN A 83 -21.00 -8.79 1.37
N GLN A 84 -21.23 -8.10 0.25
CA GLN A 84 -22.26 -8.48 -0.72
C GLN A 84 -21.93 -9.80 -1.41
N TYR A 85 -20.67 -10.04 -1.77
CA TYR A 85 -20.20 -11.30 -2.33
C TYR A 85 -20.42 -12.45 -1.33
N ARG A 86 -20.03 -12.27 -0.07
CA ARG A 86 -20.29 -13.24 1.01
C ARG A 86 -21.77 -13.48 1.20
N ALA A 87 -22.60 -12.44 1.22
CA ALA A 87 -24.05 -12.57 1.33
C ALA A 87 -24.64 -13.39 0.18
N ARG A 88 -24.21 -13.13 -1.08
CA ARG A 88 -24.62 -13.89 -2.27
C ARG A 88 -24.37 -15.41 -2.13
N ILE A 89 -23.29 -15.82 -1.46
CA ILE A 89 -22.93 -17.23 -1.27
C ILE A 89 -23.57 -17.83 -0.01
N VAL A 90 -23.56 -17.10 1.11
CA VAL A 90 -23.95 -17.60 2.43
C VAL A 90 -25.47 -17.54 2.63
N ASP A 91 -26.16 -16.51 2.14
CA ASP A 91 -27.59 -16.35 2.37
C ASP A 91 -28.45 -17.48 1.80
N PRO A 92 -28.19 -18.02 0.59
CA PRO A 92 -28.94 -19.15 0.05
C PRO A 92 -28.84 -20.43 0.89
N ILE A 93 -27.76 -20.60 1.67
CA ILE A 93 -27.52 -21.80 2.49
C ILE A 93 -27.92 -21.62 3.96
N LYS A 94 -28.20 -20.39 4.41
CA LYS A 94 -28.71 -20.11 5.76
C LYS A 94 -30.06 -20.80 5.96
N GLY A 95 -30.16 -21.62 7.01
CA GLY A 95 -31.36 -22.39 7.33
C GLY A 95 -31.51 -23.69 6.54
N LEU A 96 -30.64 -23.97 5.56
CA LEU A 96 -30.56 -25.26 4.86
C LEU A 96 -29.45 -26.17 5.43
N LEU A 97 -28.36 -25.57 5.90
CA LEU A 97 -27.24 -26.26 6.53
C LEU A 97 -27.17 -25.94 8.04
N PRO A 98 -26.55 -26.81 8.86
CA PRO A 98 -26.25 -26.52 10.25
C PRO A 98 -25.46 -25.22 10.43
N ASP A 99 -25.74 -24.48 11.52
CA ASP A 99 -25.16 -23.15 11.77
C ASP A 99 -23.63 -23.17 11.87
N ASP A 100 -23.05 -24.26 12.39
CA ASP A 100 -21.59 -24.44 12.47
C ASP A 100 -20.94 -24.55 11.09
N VAL A 101 -21.60 -25.21 10.13
CA VAL A 101 -21.16 -25.32 8.74
C VAL A 101 -21.27 -23.96 8.04
N VAL A 102 -22.40 -23.27 8.22
CA VAL A 102 -22.62 -21.94 7.63
C VAL A 102 -21.60 -20.93 8.17
N ASN A 103 -21.32 -20.96 9.48
CA ASN A 103 -20.33 -20.10 10.12
C ASN A 103 -18.91 -20.38 9.60
N SER A 104 -18.54 -21.65 9.41
CA SER A 104 -17.25 -22.04 8.83
C SER A 104 -17.07 -21.48 7.41
N ILE A 105 -18.07 -21.65 6.54
CA ILE A 105 -18.04 -21.12 5.16
C ILE A 105 -17.96 -19.58 5.17
N SER A 106 -18.74 -18.95 6.05
CA SER A 106 -18.68 -17.50 6.27
C SER A 106 -17.29 -17.01 6.66
N GLU A 107 -16.61 -17.71 7.56
CA GLU A 107 -15.27 -17.36 8.02
C GLU A 107 -14.25 -17.51 6.89
N GLN A 108 -14.35 -18.57 6.08
CA GLN A 108 -13.51 -18.76 4.88
C GLN A 108 -13.67 -17.64 3.85
N LEU A 109 -14.86 -17.04 3.75
CA LEU A 109 -15.14 -15.92 2.84
C LEU A 109 -14.83 -14.54 3.46
N SER A 110 -14.29 -14.45 4.66
CA SER A 110 -14.03 -13.17 5.34
C SER A 110 -12.58 -12.70 5.25
N GLY A 111 -11.71 -13.45 4.57
CA GLY A 111 -10.30 -13.10 4.41
C GLY A 111 -10.06 -12.03 3.34
N ALA A 112 -8.88 -11.40 3.37
CA ALA A 112 -8.47 -10.39 2.41
C ALA A 112 -8.50 -10.87 0.93
N CYS A 113 -8.31 -12.18 0.69
CA CYS A 113 -8.46 -12.76 -0.65
C CYS A 113 -9.89 -12.61 -1.20
N THR A 114 -10.93 -12.73 -0.36
CA THR A 114 -12.32 -12.54 -0.82
C THR A 114 -12.61 -11.09 -1.14
N THR A 115 -12.09 -10.16 -0.34
CA THR A 115 -12.20 -8.72 -0.61
C THR A 115 -11.59 -8.36 -1.95
N GLU A 116 -10.43 -8.94 -2.28
CA GLU A 116 -9.78 -8.77 -3.58
C GLU A 116 -10.64 -9.32 -4.73
N ILE A 117 -11.17 -10.55 -4.59
CA ILE A 117 -12.04 -11.16 -5.61
C ILE A 117 -13.31 -10.33 -5.82
N ALA A 118 -13.94 -9.86 -4.74
CA ALA A 118 -15.19 -9.11 -4.82
C ALA A 118 -15.00 -7.74 -5.46
N ALA A 119 -13.93 -7.02 -5.14
CA ALA A 119 -13.59 -5.77 -5.80
C ALA A 119 -13.33 -5.98 -7.31
N PHE A 120 -12.71 -7.10 -7.67
CA PHE A 120 -12.47 -7.46 -9.06
C PHE A 120 -13.75 -7.85 -9.83
N ASP A 121 -14.72 -8.49 -9.16
CA ASP A 121 -16.02 -8.82 -9.74
C ASP A 121 -16.76 -7.54 -10.20
N GLU A 122 -16.83 -6.53 -9.33
CA GLU A 122 -17.42 -5.22 -9.64
C GLU A 122 -16.69 -4.54 -10.81
N PHE A 123 -15.36 -4.59 -10.79
CA PHE A 123 -14.51 -4.03 -11.84
C PHE A 123 -14.75 -4.71 -13.20
N THR A 124 -14.85 -6.03 -13.22
CA THR A 124 -15.14 -6.83 -14.41
C THR A 124 -16.52 -6.49 -14.98
N GLY A 125 -17.51 -6.29 -14.11
CA GLY A 125 -18.84 -5.83 -14.51
C GLY A 125 -18.80 -4.51 -15.29
N LEU A 126 -18.01 -3.53 -14.82
CA LEU A 126 -17.87 -2.23 -15.50
C LEU A 126 -17.16 -2.30 -16.86
N LEU A 127 -16.17 -3.19 -16.99
CA LEU A 127 -15.44 -3.38 -18.23
C LEU A 127 -16.23 -4.16 -19.30
N THR A 128 -17.14 -5.03 -18.86
CA THR A 128 -17.90 -5.90 -19.76
C THR A 128 -19.29 -5.36 -20.09
N ASP A 129 -19.80 -4.38 -19.34
CA ASP A 129 -21.08 -3.73 -19.62
C ASP A 129 -20.98 -2.74 -20.80
N ALA A 130 -21.28 -3.25 -21.99
CA ALA A 130 -21.34 -2.45 -23.22
C ALA A 130 -22.36 -1.30 -23.16
N SER A 131 -23.37 -1.36 -22.27
CA SER A 131 -24.35 -0.28 -22.12
C SER A 131 -23.70 0.99 -21.54
N LEU A 132 -22.65 0.86 -20.73
CA LEU A 132 -21.93 2.01 -20.18
C LEU A 132 -21.25 2.83 -21.28
N LEU A 133 -20.68 2.18 -22.29
CA LEU A 133 -20.05 2.84 -23.45
C LEU A 133 -21.06 3.59 -24.34
N THR A 134 -22.35 3.25 -24.26
CA THR A 134 -23.40 4.03 -24.93
C THR A 134 -23.73 5.31 -24.17
N ARG A 135 -23.56 5.30 -22.83
CA ARG A 135 -23.91 6.40 -21.91
C ARG A 135 -22.75 7.36 -21.68
N PHE A 136 -21.52 6.86 -21.70
CA PHE A 136 -20.30 7.60 -21.41
C PHE A 136 -19.29 7.42 -22.54
N ASP A 137 -18.59 8.50 -22.88
CA ASP A 137 -17.52 8.49 -23.87
C ASP A 137 -16.21 7.97 -23.26
N HIS A 138 -16.00 8.26 -21.96
CA HIS A 138 -14.83 7.81 -21.20
C HIS A 138 -15.24 7.34 -19.80
N ILE A 139 -14.62 6.24 -19.36
CA ILE A 139 -14.72 5.71 -18.00
C ILE A 139 -13.31 5.73 -17.40
N ILE A 140 -13.14 6.51 -16.34
CA ILE A 140 -11.85 6.76 -15.69
C ILE A 140 -11.84 6.01 -14.36
N PHE A 141 -10.83 5.19 -14.14
CA PHE A 141 -10.64 4.43 -12.92
C PHE A 141 -9.49 5.01 -12.09
N ASP A 142 -9.84 5.49 -10.90
CA ASP A 142 -8.88 5.73 -9.83
C ASP A 142 -8.65 4.41 -9.08
N THR A 143 -7.52 3.77 -9.37
CA THR A 143 -7.23 2.42 -8.86
C THR A 143 -6.57 2.45 -7.49
N ALA A 144 -6.71 1.35 -6.74
CA ALA A 144 -5.89 1.08 -5.55
C ALA A 144 -4.37 1.04 -5.88
N PRO A 145 -3.46 0.94 -4.88
CA PRO A 145 -2.03 0.93 -5.13
C PRO A 145 -1.52 -0.21 -6.03
N THR A 146 -0.45 0.05 -6.80
CA THR A 146 0.20 -0.83 -7.80
C THR A 146 0.18 -2.33 -7.49
N GLY A 147 0.69 -2.77 -6.34
CA GLY A 147 0.75 -4.21 -6.00
C GLY A 147 -0.63 -4.88 -5.87
N HIS A 148 -1.65 -4.15 -5.44
CA HIS A 148 -3.02 -4.66 -5.39
C HIS A 148 -3.65 -4.66 -6.79
N THR A 149 -3.44 -3.61 -7.60
CA THR A 149 -3.89 -3.56 -9.00
C THR A 149 -3.33 -4.74 -9.80
N ILE A 150 -2.03 -5.02 -9.69
CA ILE A 150 -1.40 -6.10 -10.44
C ILE A 150 -1.93 -7.46 -9.98
N ARG A 151 -2.10 -7.67 -8.66
CA ARG A 151 -2.74 -8.90 -8.15
C ARG A 151 -4.14 -9.07 -8.70
N LEU A 152 -4.99 -8.04 -8.58
CA LEU A 152 -6.34 -8.04 -9.15
C LEU A 152 -6.33 -8.43 -10.64
N LEU A 153 -5.34 -7.96 -11.41
CA LEU A 153 -5.21 -8.23 -12.85
C LEU A 153 -4.53 -9.56 -13.22
N GLN A 154 -3.65 -10.11 -12.36
CA GLN A 154 -2.98 -11.40 -12.56
C GLN A 154 -3.83 -12.59 -12.12
N LEU A 155 -4.70 -12.37 -11.12
CA LEU A 155 -5.58 -13.37 -10.58
C LEU A 155 -6.36 -14.11 -11.69
N PRO A 156 -7.03 -13.46 -12.67
CA PRO A 156 -7.73 -14.15 -13.76
C PRO A 156 -6.89 -15.18 -14.54
N GLY A 157 -5.62 -14.86 -14.83
CA GLY A 157 -4.69 -15.75 -15.53
C GLY A 157 -4.22 -16.92 -14.66
N ALA A 158 -3.93 -16.65 -13.38
CA ALA A 158 -3.56 -17.67 -12.40
C ALA A 158 -4.74 -18.64 -12.13
N TRP A 159 -5.96 -18.11 -12.00
CA TRP A 159 -7.15 -18.91 -11.75
C TRP A 159 -7.61 -19.68 -12.99
N SER A 160 -7.57 -19.10 -14.19
CA SER A 160 -7.87 -19.83 -15.43
C SER A 160 -6.90 -20.99 -15.65
N SER A 161 -5.59 -20.75 -15.51
CA SER A 161 -4.56 -21.80 -15.61
C SER A 161 -4.74 -22.87 -14.53
N PHE A 162 -5.08 -22.48 -13.30
CA PHE A 162 -5.33 -23.40 -12.19
C PHE A 162 -6.56 -24.28 -12.45
N ILE A 163 -7.67 -23.70 -12.93
CA ILE A 163 -8.89 -24.42 -13.31
C ILE A 163 -8.63 -25.36 -14.49
N GLU A 164 -7.85 -24.93 -15.50
CA GLU A 164 -7.44 -25.78 -16.63
C GLU A 164 -6.59 -26.98 -16.20
N SER A 165 -5.71 -26.79 -15.21
CA SER A 165 -4.87 -27.86 -14.65
C SER A 165 -5.60 -28.80 -13.68
N ASN A 166 -6.80 -28.43 -13.20
CA ASN A 166 -7.57 -29.19 -12.21
C ASN A 166 -9.07 -29.34 -12.60
N PRO A 167 -9.39 -30.05 -13.69
CA PRO A 167 -10.76 -30.18 -14.21
C PRO A 167 -11.71 -30.97 -13.31
N ASP A 168 -11.21 -31.76 -12.35
CA ASP A 168 -12.00 -32.63 -11.48
C ASP A 168 -12.43 -31.99 -10.15
N GLY A 169 -12.15 -30.69 -9.94
CA GLY A 169 -12.69 -29.92 -8.79
C GLY A 169 -12.16 -30.33 -7.41
N ALA A 170 -11.10 -31.12 -7.32
CA ALA A 170 -10.60 -31.71 -6.08
C ALA A 170 -9.78 -30.75 -5.18
N SER A 171 -10.09 -29.46 -5.14
CA SER A 171 -9.41 -28.49 -4.29
C SER A 171 -10.31 -27.99 -3.14
N CYS A 172 -9.74 -27.89 -1.94
CA CYS A 172 -10.39 -27.48 -0.70
C CYS A 172 -10.75 -25.97 -0.63
N LEU A 173 -10.87 -25.30 -1.76
CA LEU A 173 -11.04 -23.85 -1.86
C LEU A 173 -12.51 -23.50 -2.16
N GLY A 174 -13.32 -23.39 -1.10
CA GLY A 174 -14.75 -23.05 -1.14
C GLY A 174 -15.18 -21.81 -1.95
N PRO A 175 -14.37 -20.74 -2.13
CA PRO A 175 -14.75 -19.58 -2.94
C PRO A 175 -14.80 -19.84 -4.46
N MET A 176 -14.21 -20.94 -4.93
CA MET A 176 -13.95 -21.18 -6.36
C MET A 176 -15.19 -21.54 -7.19
N ALA A 177 -16.21 -22.13 -6.57
CA ALA A 177 -17.42 -22.59 -7.28
C ALA A 177 -18.26 -21.44 -7.88
N GLY A 178 -18.10 -20.21 -7.38
CA GLY A 178 -18.76 -19.02 -7.94
C GLY A 178 -18.08 -18.48 -9.21
N LEU A 179 -16.75 -18.66 -9.31
CA LEU A 179 -15.91 -18.06 -10.35
C LEU A 179 -15.99 -18.80 -11.69
N GLU A 180 -16.32 -20.09 -11.67
CA GLU A 180 -16.38 -20.95 -12.86
C GLU A 180 -17.42 -20.46 -13.88
N LYS A 181 -18.53 -19.88 -13.41
CA LYS A 181 -19.58 -19.26 -14.25
C LYS A 181 -19.19 -17.89 -14.84
N GLN A 182 -18.16 -17.24 -14.31
CA GLN A 182 -17.73 -15.90 -14.71
C GLN A 182 -16.42 -15.89 -15.51
N ARG A 183 -15.88 -17.08 -15.84
CA ARG A 183 -14.64 -17.24 -16.61
C ARG A 183 -14.61 -16.43 -17.91
N GLU A 184 -15.71 -16.45 -18.67
CA GLU A 184 -15.82 -15.71 -19.94
C GLU A 184 -15.81 -14.19 -19.71
N GLN A 185 -16.48 -13.71 -18.65
CA GLN A 185 -16.48 -12.28 -18.31
C GLN A 185 -15.08 -11.80 -17.94
N TYR A 186 -14.32 -12.60 -17.18
CA TYR A 186 -12.94 -12.26 -16.82
C TYR A 186 -12.02 -12.26 -18.04
N ALA A 187 -12.14 -13.25 -18.94
CA ALA A 187 -11.38 -13.26 -20.18
C ALA A 187 -11.66 -12.00 -21.03
N HIS A 188 -12.94 -11.61 -21.15
CA HIS A 188 -13.32 -10.39 -21.85
C HIS A 188 -12.81 -9.11 -21.17
N ALA A 189 -12.78 -9.05 -19.84
CA ALA A 189 -12.21 -7.91 -19.13
C ALA A 189 -10.69 -7.80 -19.38
N VAL A 190 -9.95 -8.91 -19.32
CA VAL A 190 -8.50 -8.93 -19.65
C VAL A 190 -8.26 -8.54 -21.10
N GLU A 191 -9.11 -8.99 -22.03
CA GLU A 191 -9.06 -8.59 -23.44
C GLU A 191 -9.30 -7.08 -23.61
N ALA A 192 -10.29 -6.51 -22.91
CA ALA A 192 -10.58 -5.09 -22.94
C ALA A 192 -9.44 -4.24 -22.38
N LEU A 193 -8.77 -4.71 -21.33
CA LEU A 193 -7.60 -4.06 -20.73
C LEU A 193 -6.37 -4.11 -21.63
N SER A 194 -6.17 -5.23 -22.31
CA SER A 194 -5.01 -5.46 -23.19
C SER A 194 -5.14 -4.77 -24.55
N ASP A 195 -6.35 -4.35 -24.91
CA ASP A 195 -6.63 -3.67 -26.16
C ASP A 195 -6.27 -2.17 -26.08
N PRO A 196 -5.26 -1.71 -26.83
CA PRO A 196 -4.81 -0.32 -26.80
C PRO A 196 -5.83 0.67 -27.37
N GLU A 197 -6.78 0.22 -28.19
CA GLU A 197 -7.86 1.08 -28.72
C GLU A 197 -8.97 1.31 -27.69
N ARG A 198 -9.12 0.40 -26.72
CA ARG A 198 -10.13 0.49 -25.65
C ARG A 198 -9.57 1.03 -24.35
N THR A 199 -8.31 0.73 -24.04
CA THR A 199 -7.73 0.98 -22.72
C THR A 199 -6.40 1.71 -22.79
N ARG A 200 -6.23 2.72 -21.92
CA ARG A 200 -4.96 3.38 -21.62
C ARG A 200 -4.65 3.27 -20.14
N LEU A 201 -3.39 2.97 -19.82
CA LEU A 201 -2.86 2.94 -18.46
C LEU A 201 -1.97 4.17 -18.23
N VAL A 202 -2.23 4.95 -17.19
CA VAL A 202 -1.38 6.04 -16.72
C VAL A 202 -0.69 5.62 -15.41
N LEU A 203 0.62 5.44 -15.49
CA LEU A 203 1.50 5.22 -14.36
C LEU A 203 1.79 6.56 -13.69
N VAL A 204 1.38 6.73 -12.44
CA VAL A 204 1.62 7.96 -11.66
C VAL A 204 2.79 7.76 -10.70
N ALA A 205 3.80 8.62 -10.83
CA ALA A 205 5.02 8.57 -10.03
C ALA A 205 5.33 9.94 -9.38
N ARG A 206 6.34 9.94 -8.51
CA ARG A 206 7.05 11.14 -8.03
C ARG A 206 8.52 10.99 -8.43
N LEU A 207 9.27 12.09 -8.52
CA LEU A 207 10.73 12.07 -8.77
C LEU A 207 11.52 11.61 -7.54
N GLN A 208 11.29 10.37 -7.16
CA GLN A 208 11.98 9.68 -6.07
C GLN A 208 12.40 8.30 -6.57
N LYS A 209 13.64 7.92 -6.32
CA LYS A 209 14.22 6.67 -6.84
C LYS A 209 13.37 5.44 -6.48
N SER A 210 12.93 5.32 -5.23
CA SER A 210 12.10 4.20 -4.78
C SER A 210 10.73 4.16 -5.49
N THR A 211 10.12 5.32 -5.69
CA THR A 211 8.84 5.42 -6.41
C THR A 211 8.99 5.08 -7.89
N LEU A 212 10.07 5.52 -8.54
CA LEU A 212 10.35 5.21 -9.95
C LEU A 212 10.68 3.73 -10.16
N GLN A 213 11.41 3.09 -9.24
CA GLN A 213 11.69 1.65 -9.28
C GLN A 213 10.41 0.81 -9.16
N GLU A 214 9.50 1.20 -8.25
CA GLU A 214 8.21 0.53 -8.09
C GLU A 214 7.34 0.65 -9.36
N VAL A 215 7.32 1.85 -9.96
CA VAL A 215 6.57 2.10 -11.20
C VAL A 215 7.20 1.37 -12.38
N ALA A 216 8.53 1.24 -12.45
CA ALA A 216 9.22 0.45 -13.46
C ALA A 216 8.84 -1.04 -13.35
N ARG A 217 8.82 -1.60 -12.13
CA ARG A 217 8.35 -2.98 -11.91
C ARG A 217 6.89 -3.15 -12.35
N THR A 218 6.03 -2.21 -11.96
CA THR A 218 4.62 -2.21 -12.37
C THR A 218 4.47 -2.15 -13.89
N HIS A 219 5.27 -1.33 -14.55
CA HIS A 219 5.30 -1.24 -16.01
C HIS A 219 5.61 -2.59 -16.65
N ASP A 220 6.67 -3.26 -16.18
CA ASP A 220 7.11 -4.55 -16.71
C ASP A 220 6.05 -5.64 -16.49
N GLU A 221 5.48 -5.72 -15.28
CA GLU A 221 4.46 -6.70 -14.91
C GLU A 221 3.16 -6.50 -15.71
N LEU A 222 2.67 -5.27 -15.86
CA LEU A 222 1.47 -4.97 -16.65
C LEU A 222 1.70 -5.14 -18.16
N SER A 223 2.91 -4.82 -18.64
CA SER A 223 3.29 -5.06 -20.04
C SER A 223 3.32 -6.54 -20.38
N ALA A 224 3.79 -7.38 -19.44
CA ALA A 224 3.80 -8.84 -19.58
C ALA A 224 2.37 -9.43 -19.64
N ILE A 225 1.40 -8.79 -18.98
CA ILE A 225 -0.02 -9.19 -19.02
C ILE A 225 -0.70 -8.75 -20.34
N GLY A 226 -0.12 -7.77 -21.05
CA GLY A 226 -0.62 -7.32 -22.35
C GLY A 226 -1.03 -5.84 -22.40
N LEU A 227 -1.02 -5.13 -21.27
CA LEU A 227 -1.38 -3.71 -21.20
C LEU A 227 -0.23 -2.85 -21.72
N LYS A 228 -0.15 -2.69 -23.05
CA LYS A 228 0.99 -1.98 -23.69
C LYS A 228 0.77 -0.48 -23.90
N ASN A 229 -0.47 0.00 -23.81
CA ASN A 229 -0.80 1.43 -23.99
C ASN A 229 -0.56 2.22 -22.70
N GLN A 230 0.70 2.33 -22.30
CA GLN A 230 1.11 2.94 -21.02
C GLN A 230 1.67 4.35 -21.19
N TYR A 231 1.37 5.21 -20.23
CA TYR A 231 1.85 6.59 -20.13
C TYR A 231 2.45 6.81 -18.74
N LEU A 232 3.44 7.70 -18.62
CA LEU A 232 4.03 8.07 -17.35
C LEU A 232 3.66 9.52 -17.00
N VAL A 233 3.07 9.72 -15.82
CA VAL A 233 2.82 11.05 -15.26
C VAL A 233 3.62 11.20 -13.99
N ILE A 234 4.61 12.09 -14.03
CA ILE A 234 5.45 12.43 -12.89
C ILE A 234 4.81 13.61 -12.17
N ASN A 235 4.19 13.35 -11.03
CA ASN A 235 3.42 14.32 -10.28
C ASN A 235 4.26 15.11 -9.27
N GLY A 236 3.81 16.34 -9.01
CA GLY A 236 4.34 17.30 -8.05
C GLY A 236 5.86 17.46 -8.07
N VAL A 237 6.39 17.75 -9.26
CA VAL A 237 7.77 18.15 -9.50
C VAL A 237 8.00 19.55 -8.93
N LEU A 238 9.12 19.75 -8.23
CA LEU A 238 9.50 21.05 -7.70
C LEU A 238 9.93 21.99 -8.84
N PRO A 239 9.32 23.17 -9.00
CA PRO A 239 9.75 24.14 -10.02
C PRO A 239 11.18 24.65 -9.75
N ALA A 240 11.97 24.83 -10.81
CA ALA A 240 13.36 25.31 -10.70
C ALA A 240 13.48 26.69 -10.03
N SER A 241 12.46 27.55 -10.17
CA SER A 241 12.41 28.87 -9.54
C SER A 241 12.44 28.83 -8.00
N GLU A 242 11.94 27.75 -7.40
CA GLU A 242 11.94 27.58 -5.93
C GLU A 242 13.33 27.22 -5.38
N ALA A 243 14.19 26.62 -6.22
CA ALA A 243 15.54 26.19 -5.83
C ALA A 243 16.54 27.35 -5.70
N GLU A 244 16.25 28.54 -6.22
CA GLU A 244 17.22 29.63 -6.31
C GLU A 244 17.61 30.25 -4.96
N ARG A 245 16.71 30.20 -3.96
CA ARG A 245 16.84 31.00 -2.72
C ARG A 245 16.74 30.19 -1.44
N ASP A 246 16.56 28.87 -1.53
CA ASP A 246 16.39 28.00 -0.37
C ASP A 246 17.22 26.71 -0.50
N ALA A 247 18.01 26.41 0.52
CA ALA A 247 18.93 25.27 0.49
C ALA A 247 18.20 23.91 0.46
N LEU A 248 17.08 23.80 1.17
CA LEU A 248 16.27 22.58 1.17
C LEU A 248 15.59 22.39 -0.20
N ALA A 249 14.97 23.44 -0.74
CA ALA A 249 14.38 23.41 -2.07
C ALA A 249 15.43 23.08 -3.16
N ALA A 250 16.62 23.66 -3.09
CA ALA A 250 17.72 23.35 -3.99
C ALA A 250 18.13 21.87 -3.93
N ALA A 251 18.24 21.32 -2.73
CA ALA A 251 18.59 19.91 -2.53
C ALA A 251 17.49 18.96 -3.03
N ILE A 252 16.22 19.27 -2.77
CA ILE A 252 15.08 18.51 -3.30
C ILE A 252 15.09 18.55 -4.83
N TRP A 253 15.19 19.74 -5.42
CA TRP A 253 15.22 19.92 -6.87
C TRP A 253 16.37 19.14 -7.51
N GLN A 254 17.58 19.21 -6.95
CA GLN A 254 18.73 18.49 -7.47
C GLN A 254 18.53 16.97 -7.42
N ARG A 255 17.96 16.44 -6.34
CA ARG A 255 17.62 15.01 -6.21
C ARG A 255 16.57 14.59 -7.23
N GLU A 256 15.58 15.45 -7.48
CA GLU A 256 14.56 15.21 -8.50
C GLU A 256 15.16 15.20 -9.91
N GLN A 257 16.09 16.11 -10.23
CA GLN A 257 16.80 16.11 -11.51
C GLN A 257 17.70 14.89 -11.68
N GLU A 258 18.38 14.44 -10.62
CA GLU A 258 19.18 13.20 -10.65
C GLU A 258 18.28 11.98 -10.90
N ALA A 259 17.11 11.92 -10.27
CA ALA A 259 16.14 10.85 -10.50
C ALA A 259 15.55 10.87 -11.92
N LEU A 260 15.28 12.07 -12.46
CA LEU A 260 14.79 12.24 -13.83
C LEU A 260 15.86 11.87 -14.87
N ALA A 261 17.12 12.26 -14.64
CA ALA A 261 18.23 11.91 -15.53
C ALA A 261 18.54 10.40 -15.52
N ASN A 262 18.28 9.73 -14.41
CA ASN A 262 18.49 8.30 -14.22
C ASN A 262 17.16 7.52 -14.17
N LEU A 263 16.21 7.88 -15.04
CA LEU A 263 14.97 7.11 -15.18
C LEU A 263 15.30 5.63 -15.49
N PRO A 264 14.63 4.67 -14.84
CA PRO A 264 14.77 3.26 -15.18
C PRO A 264 14.50 3.01 -16.67
N ALA A 265 15.28 2.13 -17.30
CA ALA A 265 15.27 1.94 -18.76
C ALA A 265 13.88 1.61 -19.34
N GLY A 266 13.03 0.86 -18.63
CA GLY A 266 11.66 0.59 -19.09
C GLY A 266 10.75 1.82 -19.13
N LEU A 267 11.04 2.83 -18.30
CA LEU A 267 10.22 4.05 -18.21
C LEU A 267 10.65 5.14 -19.19
N SER A 268 11.90 5.13 -19.67
CA SER A 268 12.42 6.18 -20.58
C SER A 268 11.72 6.20 -21.93
N ASP A 269 11.18 5.06 -22.35
CA ASP A 269 10.50 4.90 -23.64
C ASP A 269 9.02 5.33 -23.59
N LEU A 270 8.48 5.55 -22.38
CA LEU A 270 7.07 5.90 -22.22
C LEU A 270 6.81 7.39 -22.51
N PRO A 271 5.66 7.72 -23.11
CA PRO A 271 5.21 9.10 -23.21
C PRO A 271 5.06 9.69 -21.80
N THR A 272 5.95 10.62 -21.48
CA THR A 272 6.04 11.20 -20.14
C THR A 272 5.54 12.65 -20.12
N ASP A 273 4.74 12.98 -19.11
CA ASP A 273 4.30 14.33 -18.73
C ASP A 273 4.68 14.63 -17.27
N ASN A 274 5.02 15.88 -16.97
CA ASN A 274 5.37 16.34 -15.62
C ASN A 274 4.31 17.32 -15.12
N LEU A 275 3.83 17.11 -13.89
CA LEU A 275 2.93 18.03 -13.19
C LEU A 275 3.69 18.70 -12.05
N TYR A 276 3.54 20.02 -11.91
CA TYR A 276 4.22 20.76 -10.84
C TYR A 276 3.57 20.57 -9.47
N LEU A 277 4.39 20.69 -8.43
CA LEU A 277 3.92 20.69 -7.05
C LEU A 277 3.00 21.89 -6.81
N GLN A 278 1.76 21.61 -6.44
CA GLN A 278 0.76 22.64 -6.19
C GLN A 278 0.82 23.13 -4.73
N PRO A 279 0.67 24.45 -4.49
CA PRO A 279 0.76 25.04 -3.15
C PRO A 279 -0.31 24.54 -2.18
N LEU A 280 -1.52 24.32 -2.69
CA LEU A 280 -2.68 23.88 -1.91
C LEU A 280 -2.99 22.41 -2.18
N ASN A 281 -3.76 21.79 -1.28
CA ASN A 281 -4.30 20.46 -1.54
C ASN A 281 -5.40 20.52 -2.61
N MET A 282 -5.53 19.46 -3.39
CA MET A 282 -6.43 19.38 -4.55
C MET A 282 -7.88 19.10 -4.14
N VAL A 283 -8.46 20.02 -3.37
CA VAL A 283 -9.85 19.96 -2.92
C VAL A 283 -10.66 21.01 -3.68
N GLY A 284 -11.75 20.57 -4.29
CA GLY A 284 -12.62 21.42 -5.10
C GLY A 284 -12.19 21.56 -6.56
N VAL A 285 -13.16 21.87 -7.40
CA VAL A 285 -13.04 21.92 -8.87
C VAL A 285 -11.96 22.91 -9.35
N SER A 286 -11.86 24.08 -8.73
CA SER A 286 -10.87 25.10 -9.15
C SER A 286 -9.42 24.65 -8.93
N ALA A 287 -9.14 24.00 -7.80
CA ALA A 287 -7.79 23.49 -7.50
C ALA A 287 -7.39 22.37 -8.47
N LEU A 288 -8.31 21.47 -8.78
CA LEU A 288 -8.09 20.36 -9.72
C LEU A 288 -7.82 20.85 -11.15
N LYS A 289 -8.48 21.94 -11.59
CA LYS A 289 -8.19 22.55 -12.89
C LYS A 289 -6.77 23.09 -12.95
N GLY A 290 -6.30 23.70 -11.87
CA GLY A 290 -4.93 24.21 -11.74
C GLY A 290 -3.86 23.13 -11.88
N LEU A 291 -4.16 21.89 -11.49
CA LEU A 291 -3.21 20.76 -11.55
C LEU A 291 -2.69 20.46 -12.97
N LEU A 292 -3.53 20.64 -13.99
CA LEU A 292 -3.19 20.34 -15.39
C LEU A 292 -2.58 21.54 -16.14
N ASN A 293 -2.27 22.63 -15.43
CA ASN A 293 -1.59 23.78 -16.03
C ASN A 293 -0.13 23.45 -16.32
N GLU A 294 0.35 23.81 -17.50
CA GLU A 294 1.74 23.58 -17.94
C GLU A 294 2.74 24.60 -17.35
N HIS A 295 2.26 25.59 -16.60
CA HIS A 295 3.07 26.62 -15.95
C HIS A 295 2.93 26.55 -14.44
N ALA A 296 4.06 26.65 -13.74
CA ALA A 296 4.08 26.79 -12.30
C ALA A 296 3.50 28.16 -11.89
N GLU A 297 2.57 28.18 -10.94
CA GLU A 297 2.06 29.43 -10.39
C GLU A 297 3.12 30.07 -9.47
N ILE A 298 3.40 31.35 -9.71
CA ILE A 298 4.32 32.11 -8.86
C ILE A 298 3.63 32.33 -7.52
N THR A 299 4.21 31.73 -6.48
CA THR A 299 3.64 31.73 -5.14
C THR A 299 4.32 32.81 -4.29
N SER A 300 3.55 33.68 -3.65
CA SER A 300 4.10 34.64 -2.67
C SER A 300 4.37 33.94 -1.32
N LEU A 301 5.36 34.45 -0.58
CA LEU A 301 5.63 33.98 0.78
C LEU A 301 4.35 34.13 1.63
N PRO A 302 3.95 33.10 2.38
CA PRO A 302 2.83 33.23 3.31
C PRO A 302 3.16 34.27 4.40
N GLU A 303 2.17 35.06 4.81
CA GLU A 303 2.33 36.10 5.86
C GLU A 303 2.72 35.51 7.24
N GLN A 304 2.51 34.20 7.43
CA GLN A 304 2.85 33.48 8.66
C GLN A 304 3.97 32.47 8.39
N SER A 305 5.06 32.58 9.15
CA SER A 305 6.12 31.55 9.15
C SER A 305 5.55 30.23 9.69
N PRO A 306 5.73 29.10 8.98
CA PRO A 306 5.22 27.81 9.42
C PRO A 306 5.93 27.24 10.67
N GLN A 307 7.07 27.84 11.05
CA GLN A 307 7.99 27.35 12.08
C GLN A 307 7.38 27.37 13.49
N ASN A 308 6.68 26.30 13.86
CA ASN A 308 6.52 25.88 15.24
C ASN A 308 6.98 24.43 15.31
N LYS A 309 8.13 24.17 15.93
CA LYS A 309 8.47 22.82 16.37
C LYS A 309 7.60 22.51 17.58
N PRO A 310 6.61 21.60 17.50
CA PRO A 310 5.88 21.20 18.70
C PRO A 310 6.86 20.54 19.68
N GLU A 311 6.87 21.00 20.93
CA GLU A 311 7.69 20.42 21.99
C GLU A 311 7.31 18.93 22.20
N ASN A 312 8.31 18.07 22.43
CA ASN A 312 8.17 16.64 22.75
C ASN A 312 7.61 15.71 21.65
N MET A 313 7.72 16.07 20.37
CA MET A 313 7.33 15.19 19.24
C MET A 313 8.52 14.75 18.38
N SER A 314 9.73 14.63 18.94
CA SER A 314 10.88 14.13 18.19
C SER A 314 10.94 12.61 18.22
N LEU A 315 11.61 12.02 17.22
CA LEU A 315 11.85 10.58 17.19
C LEU A 315 12.72 10.11 18.37
N SER A 316 13.62 10.96 18.89
CA SER A 316 14.41 10.68 20.11
C SER A 316 13.53 10.32 21.30
N VAL A 317 12.46 11.07 21.54
CA VAL A 317 11.56 10.85 22.70
C VAL A 317 10.88 9.49 22.61
N LEU A 318 10.43 9.07 21.43
CA LEU A 318 9.86 7.73 21.24
C LEU A 318 10.91 6.64 21.50
N VAL A 319 12.14 6.81 21.00
CA VAL A 319 13.22 5.83 21.22
C VAL A 319 13.59 5.74 22.70
N ASP A 320 13.62 6.86 23.42
CA ASP A 320 13.89 6.90 24.85
C ASP A 320 12.82 6.16 25.67
N ASP A 321 11.55 6.35 25.31
CA ASP A 321 10.44 5.63 25.94
C ASP A 321 10.48 4.12 25.63
N ILE A 322 10.86 3.73 24.40
CA ILE A 322 11.05 2.33 24.01
C ILE A 322 12.20 1.68 24.80
N ALA A 323 13.30 2.41 24.98
CA ALA A 323 14.51 1.93 25.64
C ALA A 323 14.27 1.56 27.12
N ARG A 324 13.21 2.08 27.77
CA ARG A 324 12.86 1.74 29.16
C ARG A 324 12.53 0.27 29.39
N SER A 325 12.15 -0.47 28.35
CA SER A 325 11.81 -1.89 28.46
C SER A 325 13.02 -2.84 28.39
N GLU A 326 14.23 -2.32 28.11
CA GLU A 326 15.50 -3.06 27.90
C GLU A 326 15.53 -4.08 26.74
N HIS A 327 14.38 -4.66 26.40
CA HIS A 327 14.15 -5.58 25.29
C HIS A 327 12.70 -5.44 24.78
N GLY A 328 12.39 -6.10 23.66
CA GLY A 328 11.05 -6.12 23.11
C GLY A 328 11.04 -6.10 21.58
N LEU A 329 9.85 -6.35 21.03
CA LEU A 329 9.57 -6.33 19.60
C LEU A 329 9.08 -4.93 19.22
N ILE A 330 9.70 -4.33 18.20
CA ILE A 330 9.32 -3.05 17.64
C ILE A 330 8.97 -3.28 16.18
N MET A 331 7.70 -3.09 15.82
CA MET A 331 7.23 -3.31 14.45
C MET A 331 6.86 -2.00 13.81
N LEU A 332 7.49 -1.68 12.69
CA LEU A 332 7.12 -0.51 11.89
C LEU A 332 6.17 -0.93 10.80
N MET A 333 4.96 -0.38 10.83
CA MET A 333 3.88 -0.69 9.91
C MET A 333 3.39 0.58 9.21
N GLY A 334 2.77 0.43 8.06
CA GLY A 334 2.38 1.55 7.22
C GLY A 334 2.48 1.22 5.73
N LYS A 335 1.97 2.12 4.90
CA LYS A 335 1.89 1.88 3.46
C LYS A 335 3.27 1.81 2.80
N GLY A 336 3.31 1.35 1.56
CA GLY A 336 4.56 1.30 0.79
C GLY A 336 5.24 2.67 0.81
N GLY A 337 6.55 2.71 1.01
CA GLY A 337 7.42 3.89 0.93
C GLY A 337 6.98 5.18 1.64
N VAL A 338 6.27 5.07 2.77
CA VAL A 338 6.14 6.15 3.78
C VAL A 338 7.43 6.35 4.59
N GLY A 339 8.39 5.43 4.46
CA GLY A 339 9.70 5.49 5.13
C GLY A 339 9.92 4.47 6.24
N LYS A 340 9.13 3.39 6.31
CA LYS A 340 9.26 2.32 7.33
C LYS A 340 10.70 1.81 7.49
N THR A 341 11.34 1.42 6.40
CA THR A 341 12.72 0.93 6.39
C THR A 341 13.70 1.94 6.97
N THR A 342 13.56 3.22 6.61
CA THR A 342 14.40 4.30 7.13
C THR A 342 14.18 4.51 8.63
N MET A 343 12.92 4.54 9.07
CA MET A 343 12.57 4.71 10.49
C MET A 343 13.04 3.51 11.31
N ALA A 344 12.92 2.29 10.77
CA ALA A 344 13.38 1.06 11.40
C ALA A 344 14.89 1.10 11.61
N ALA A 345 15.63 1.49 10.57
CA ALA A 345 17.08 1.65 10.65
C ALA A 345 17.49 2.75 11.65
N ALA A 346 16.82 3.91 11.65
CA ALA A 346 17.10 5.01 12.57
C ALA A 346 16.87 4.62 14.04
N ILE A 347 15.74 3.94 14.34
CA ILE A 347 15.45 3.43 15.68
C ILE A 347 16.48 2.37 16.09
N ALA A 348 16.81 1.44 15.20
CA ALA A 348 17.78 0.38 15.49
C ALA A 348 19.19 0.92 15.76
N VAL A 349 19.64 1.91 14.97
CA VAL A 349 20.91 2.61 15.19
C VAL A 349 20.92 3.32 16.53
N SER A 350 19.86 4.05 16.87
CA SER A 350 19.78 4.80 18.13
C SER A 350 19.77 3.87 19.36
N LEU A 351 19.06 2.74 19.30
CA LEU A 351 19.09 1.73 20.37
C LEU A 351 20.47 1.07 20.49
N ALA A 352 21.13 0.76 19.37
CA ALA A 352 22.48 0.19 19.39
C ALA A 352 23.52 1.18 19.95
N ASP A 353 23.41 2.47 19.61
CA ASP A 353 24.26 3.55 20.14
C ASP A 353 24.07 3.75 21.65
N LYS A 354 22.86 3.49 22.18
CA LYS A 354 22.57 3.46 23.62
C LYS A 354 23.11 2.20 24.34
N GLY A 355 23.72 1.27 23.59
CA GLY A 355 24.40 0.10 24.15
C GLY A 355 23.54 -1.17 24.22
N PHE A 356 22.32 -1.17 23.70
CA PHE A 356 21.46 -2.35 23.67
C PHE A 356 21.86 -3.32 22.55
N ASP A 357 21.56 -4.61 22.73
CA ASP A 357 21.63 -5.62 21.66
C ASP A 357 20.38 -5.49 20.77
N VAL A 358 20.59 -5.25 19.47
CA VAL A 358 19.54 -4.96 18.51
C VAL A 358 19.63 -5.90 17.32
N HIS A 359 18.51 -6.51 16.97
CA HIS A 359 18.34 -7.24 15.73
C HIS A 359 17.35 -6.51 14.82
N LEU A 360 17.86 -5.93 13.73
CA LEU A 360 17.06 -5.32 12.67
C LEU A 360 16.76 -6.37 11.59
N THR A 361 15.49 -6.54 11.25
CA THR A 361 15.06 -7.42 10.15
C THR A 361 14.09 -6.71 9.22
N THR A 362 14.00 -7.15 7.97
CA THR A 362 12.97 -6.73 7.03
C THR A 362 12.28 -7.93 6.40
N SER A 363 10.95 -7.85 6.26
CA SER A 363 10.16 -8.77 5.43
C SER A 363 9.84 -8.21 4.04
N ASP A 364 10.35 -7.00 3.71
CA ASP A 364 10.12 -6.38 2.41
C ASP A 364 11.18 -6.84 1.39
N PRO A 365 10.78 -7.55 0.30
CA PRO A 365 11.68 -8.01 -0.75
C PRO A 365 12.27 -6.87 -1.60
N ALA A 366 11.76 -5.64 -1.48
CA ALA A 366 12.33 -4.43 -2.08
C ALA A 366 13.17 -3.60 -1.08
N ALA A 367 13.09 -3.88 0.22
CA ALA A 367 13.88 -3.15 1.21
C ALA A 367 15.36 -3.57 1.14
N HIS A 368 16.23 -2.58 0.95
CA HIS A 368 17.67 -2.75 0.97
C HIS A 368 18.28 -2.15 2.24
N LEU A 369 18.04 -2.80 3.39
CA LEU A 369 18.56 -2.39 4.70
C LEU A 369 20.08 -2.19 4.71
N SER A 370 20.81 -3.02 3.96
CA SER A 370 22.27 -2.93 3.84
C SER A 370 22.74 -1.62 3.20
N THR A 371 22.05 -1.14 2.15
CA THR A 371 22.33 0.18 1.55
C THR A 371 21.83 1.34 2.41
N THR A 372 20.73 1.18 3.15
CA THR A 372 20.24 2.24 4.04
C THR A 372 21.20 2.46 5.21
N LEU A 373 21.71 1.39 5.82
CA LEU A 373 22.71 1.48 6.89
C LEU A 373 24.10 1.86 6.39
N ASN A 374 24.53 1.31 5.24
CA ASN A 374 25.85 1.52 4.64
C ASN A 374 27.01 1.41 5.64
N GLY A 375 27.02 0.35 6.46
CA GLY A 375 27.99 0.12 7.52
C GLY A 375 27.56 -0.99 8.47
N SER A 376 28.36 -1.24 9.51
CA SER A 376 28.08 -2.21 10.58
C SER A 376 28.31 -1.58 11.95
N LEU A 377 27.41 -1.85 12.90
CA LEU A 377 27.57 -1.47 14.31
C LEU A 377 27.76 -2.74 15.15
N LYS A 378 28.60 -2.66 16.19
CA LYS A 378 28.99 -3.83 17.01
C LYS A 378 27.80 -4.52 17.68
N ASN A 379 26.77 -3.77 18.05
CA ASN A 379 25.58 -4.26 18.75
C ASN A 379 24.32 -4.30 17.84
N LEU A 380 24.50 -4.27 16.52
CA LEU A 380 23.39 -4.32 15.56
C LEU A 380 23.57 -5.49 14.60
N GLN A 381 22.72 -6.50 14.75
CA GLN A 381 22.57 -7.56 13.77
C GLN A 381 21.54 -7.16 12.72
N VAL A 382 21.81 -7.42 11.45
CA VAL A 382 20.86 -7.20 10.35
C VAL A 382 20.54 -8.53 9.68
N SER A 383 19.26 -8.81 9.49
CA SER A 383 18.78 -9.97 8.74
C SER A 383 17.69 -9.60 7.76
N ARG A 384 17.30 -10.57 6.94
CA ARG A 384 16.21 -10.44 5.97
C ARG A 384 15.39 -11.72 5.94
N ILE A 385 14.08 -11.56 5.92
CA ILE A 385 13.13 -12.63 5.64
C ILE A 385 12.78 -12.52 4.15
N ASN A 386 13.38 -13.36 3.33
CA ASN A 386 13.08 -13.42 1.90
C ASN A 386 12.04 -14.53 1.66
N PRO A 387 10.84 -14.23 1.12
CA PRO A 387 9.80 -15.22 0.89
C PRO A 387 10.27 -16.42 0.07
N HIS A 388 11.05 -16.19 -0.98
CA HIS A 388 11.54 -17.28 -1.83
C HIS A 388 12.49 -18.21 -1.08
N ASP A 389 13.49 -17.63 -0.38
CA ASP A 389 14.48 -18.40 0.36
C ASP A 389 13.84 -19.19 1.52
N GLU A 390 12.86 -18.59 2.21
CA GLU A 390 12.14 -19.26 3.29
C GLU A 390 11.19 -20.34 2.77
N THR A 391 10.54 -20.12 1.62
CA THR A 391 9.69 -21.10 0.96
C THR A 391 10.51 -22.32 0.56
N GLU A 392 11.65 -22.13 -0.10
CA GLU A 392 12.53 -23.26 -0.47
C GLU A 392 13.04 -24.02 0.76
N ARG A 393 13.43 -23.32 1.83
CA ARG A 393 13.79 -23.96 3.10
C ARG A 393 12.64 -24.79 3.68
N TYR A 394 11.43 -24.25 3.67
CA TYR A 394 10.24 -24.94 4.17
C TYR A 394 9.89 -26.15 3.30
N ARG A 395 9.89 -26.00 1.97
CA ARG A 395 9.69 -27.08 1.01
C ARG A 395 10.66 -28.22 1.26
N GLN A 396 11.95 -27.91 1.34
CA GLN A 396 12.99 -28.89 1.61
C GLN A 396 12.76 -29.61 2.94
N HIS A 397 12.42 -28.88 3.99
CA HIS A 397 12.11 -29.46 5.31
C HIS A 397 10.90 -30.41 5.26
N VAL A 398 9.82 -30.05 4.57
CA VAL A 398 8.62 -30.89 4.44
C VAL A 398 8.91 -32.13 3.59
N LEU A 399 9.70 -31.99 2.52
CA LEU A 399 10.11 -33.13 1.68
C LEU A 399 11.00 -34.11 2.46
N GLU A 400 11.93 -33.62 3.27
CA GLU A 400 12.79 -34.46 4.11
C GLU A 400 12.02 -35.17 5.24
N THR A 401 10.98 -34.54 5.78
CA THR A 401 10.22 -35.07 6.93
C THR A 401 9.01 -35.91 6.52
N LYS A 402 8.11 -35.37 5.69
CA LYS A 402 6.87 -36.02 5.24
C LYS A 402 7.04 -36.77 3.91
N GLY A 403 8.02 -36.39 3.08
CA GLY A 403 8.32 -37.07 1.82
C GLY A 403 9.14 -38.35 1.97
N ARG A 404 9.64 -38.66 3.17
CA ARG A 404 10.51 -39.82 3.42
C ARG A 404 9.83 -41.16 3.19
N ASP A 405 8.56 -41.28 3.58
CA ASP A 405 7.78 -42.53 3.53
C ASP A 405 6.83 -42.59 2.31
N LEU A 406 6.89 -41.60 1.41
CA LEU A 406 6.07 -41.53 0.20
C LEU A 406 6.78 -42.20 -0.99
N ASP A 407 5.99 -42.83 -1.85
CA ASP A 407 6.46 -43.30 -3.16
C ASP A 407 6.68 -42.13 -4.14
N GLU A 408 7.27 -42.40 -5.30
CA GLU A 408 7.60 -41.35 -6.28
C GLU A 408 6.38 -40.65 -6.89
N ALA A 409 5.19 -41.24 -6.77
CA ALA A 409 3.93 -40.59 -7.12
C ALA A 409 3.47 -39.65 -6.00
N GLY A 410 3.50 -40.10 -4.74
CA GLY A 410 3.17 -39.31 -3.56
C GLY A 410 4.12 -38.14 -3.32
N LYS A 411 5.42 -38.29 -3.59
CA LYS A 411 6.37 -37.17 -3.53
C LYS A 411 6.07 -36.09 -4.55
N ARG A 412 5.72 -36.47 -5.79
CA ARG A 412 5.35 -35.52 -6.84
C ARG A 412 4.07 -34.74 -6.47
N LEU A 413 3.08 -35.44 -5.93
CA LEU A 413 1.85 -34.79 -5.43
C LEU A 413 2.15 -33.81 -4.28
N LEU A 414 3.03 -34.20 -3.35
CA LEU A 414 3.44 -33.33 -2.24
C LEU A 414 4.25 -32.11 -2.73
N GLU A 415 5.14 -32.29 -3.71
CA GLU A 415 5.89 -31.18 -4.31
C GLU A 415 5.00 -30.16 -5.03
N GLU A 416 3.90 -30.65 -5.63
CA GLU A 416 2.89 -29.85 -6.29
C GLU A 416 2.03 -29.07 -5.30
N ASP A 417 1.57 -29.71 -4.22
CA ASP A 417 0.89 -29.03 -3.10
C ASP A 417 1.76 -27.93 -2.49
N LEU A 418 3.06 -28.22 -2.31
CA LEU A 418 4.05 -27.26 -1.81
C LEU A 418 4.33 -26.09 -2.78
N ARG A 419 3.85 -26.13 -4.04
CA ARG A 419 3.89 -24.98 -4.97
C ARG A 419 2.70 -24.04 -4.80
N SER A 420 1.74 -24.38 -3.94
CA SER A 420 0.62 -23.51 -3.61
C SER A 420 1.11 -22.19 -2.98
N PRO A 421 0.49 -21.03 -3.32
CA PRO A 421 0.74 -19.76 -2.66
C PRO A 421 0.67 -19.82 -1.12
N CYS A 422 -0.17 -20.69 -0.56
CA CYS A 422 -0.29 -20.89 0.88
C CYS A 422 1.01 -21.40 1.53
N THR A 423 1.87 -22.09 0.77
CA THR A 423 3.15 -22.61 1.28
C THR A 423 4.12 -21.48 1.58
N GLU A 424 4.16 -20.46 0.73
CA GLU A 424 4.98 -19.27 0.95
C GLU A 424 4.54 -18.55 2.23
N GLU A 425 3.24 -18.37 2.43
CA GLU A 425 2.68 -17.73 3.62
C GLU A 425 3.08 -18.46 4.91
N ILE A 426 3.01 -19.80 4.91
CA ILE A 426 3.42 -20.63 6.05
C ILE A 426 4.93 -20.48 6.31
N ALA A 427 5.74 -20.53 5.26
CA ALA A 427 7.20 -20.45 5.37
C ALA A 427 7.64 -19.09 5.95
N VAL A 428 7.10 -18.01 5.40
CA VAL A 428 7.34 -16.64 5.89
C VAL A 428 6.86 -16.50 7.33
N PHE A 429 5.69 -17.06 7.68
CA PHE A 429 5.19 -17.06 9.06
C PHE A 429 6.13 -17.77 10.03
N GLN A 430 6.72 -18.91 9.66
CA GLN A 430 7.69 -19.61 10.52
C GLN A 430 8.99 -18.82 10.72
N ALA A 431 9.47 -18.14 9.67
CA ALA A 431 10.61 -17.23 9.77
C ALA A 431 10.29 -16.05 10.70
N PHE A 432 9.13 -15.44 10.52
CA PHE A 432 8.63 -14.36 11.36
C PHE A 432 8.50 -14.78 12.83
N SER A 433 7.92 -15.95 13.10
CA SER A 433 7.80 -16.51 14.46
C SER A 433 9.16 -16.76 15.13
N ARG A 434 10.18 -17.19 14.37
CA ARG A 434 11.55 -17.35 14.90
C ARG A 434 12.10 -16.02 15.40
N VAL A 435 11.94 -14.96 14.61
CA VAL A 435 12.46 -13.62 14.94
C VAL A 435 11.73 -13.00 16.13
N ILE A 436 10.39 -13.13 16.20
CA ILE A 436 9.63 -12.62 17.35
C ILE A 436 10.09 -13.24 18.67
N ARG A 437 10.44 -14.53 18.70
CA ARG A 437 10.90 -15.19 19.94
C ARG A 437 12.19 -14.59 20.51
N GLU A 438 13.02 -13.97 19.67
CA GLU A 438 14.25 -13.32 20.12
C GLU A 438 13.98 -12.02 20.89
N ALA A 439 12.82 -11.40 20.69
CA ALA A 439 12.42 -10.16 21.34
C ALA A 439 12.32 -10.27 22.87
N GLY A 440 12.28 -11.49 23.42
CA GLY A 440 12.32 -11.73 24.86
C GLY A 440 13.70 -11.55 25.51
N LYS A 441 14.76 -11.32 24.74
CA LYS A 441 16.15 -11.18 25.26
C LYS A 441 16.90 -9.97 24.75
N ARG A 442 16.43 -9.37 23.64
CA ARG A 442 17.05 -8.24 22.96
C ARG A 442 15.99 -7.41 22.24
N PHE A 443 16.35 -6.25 21.72
CA PHE A 443 15.44 -5.51 20.85
C PHE A 443 15.39 -6.16 19.46
N VAL A 444 14.19 -6.41 18.97
CA VAL A 444 13.95 -6.84 17.60
C VAL A 444 13.20 -5.72 16.89
N VAL A 445 13.86 -5.05 15.95
CA VAL A 445 13.23 -4.01 15.12
C VAL A 445 12.88 -4.64 13.78
N MET A 446 11.60 -4.62 13.44
CA MET A 446 11.08 -5.23 12.22
C MET A 446 10.51 -4.18 11.28
N ASP A 447 11.13 -4.07 10.12
CA ASP A 447 10.58 -3.38 8.96
C ASP A 447 9.60 -4.32 8.24
N THR A 448 8.32 -3.99 8.28
CA THR A 448 7.28 -4.85 7.69
C THR A 448 7.06 -4.52 6.21
N ALA A 449 6.61 -5.50 5.44
CA ALA A 449 6.08 -5.29 4.09
C ALA A 449 4.88 -4.31 4.10
N PRO A 450 4.45 -3.78 2.93
CA PRO A 450 3.28 -2.90 2.83
C PRO A 450 2.02 -3.50 3.49
N THR A 451 1.18 -2.65 4.06
CA THR A 451 0.03 -2.99 4.92
C THR A 451 -0.79 -4.20 4.51
N GLY A 452 -1.13 -4.36 3.22
CA GLY A 452 -1.94 -5.50 2.76
C GLY A 452 -1.27 -6.86 2.97
N HIS A 453 0.05 -6.95 2.80
CA HIS A 453 0.80 -8.18 3.04
C HIS A 453 0.95 -8.47 4.53
N THR A 454 1.14 -7.44 5.34
CA THR A 454 1.29 -7.61 6.78
C THR A 454 -0.02 -8.05 7.44
N LEU A 455 -1.17 -7.58 6.95
CA LEU A 455 -2.48 -8.08 7.40
C LEU A 455 -2.71 -9.54 7.02
N LEU A 456 -2.31 -9.98 5.82
CA LEU A 456 -2.37 -11.39 5.44
C LEU A 456 -1.51 -12.28 6.36
N LEU A 457 -0.30 -11.81 6.70
CA LEU A 457 0.56 -12.50 7.67
C LEU A 457 -0.11 -12.56 9.05
N LEU A 458 -0.75 -11.48 9.50
CA LEU A 458 -1.49 -11.44 10.76
C LEU A 458 -2.72 -12.35 10.73
N ASP A 459 -3.46 -12.42 9.63
CA ASP A 459 -4.59 -13.34 9.46
C ASP A 459 -4.14 -14.80 9.58
N ALA A 460 -3.02 -15.16 8.93
CA ALA A 460 -2.40 -16.47 9.08
C ALA A 460 -1.98 -16.74 10.55
N THR A 461 -1.41 -15.73 11.23
CA THR A 461 -1.07 -15.86 12.66
C THR A 461 -2.31 -16.07 13.53
N GLY A 462 -3.41 -15.40 13.21
CA GLY A 462 -4.69 -15.49 13.91
C GLY A 462 -5.38 -16.83 13.68
N ALA A 463 -5.38 -17.33 12.45
CA ALA A 463 -5.92 -18.65 12.10
C ALA A 463 -5.18 -19.77 12.86
N TYR A 464 -3.84 -19.72 12.88
CA TYR A 464 -3.02 -20.65 13.65
C TYR A 464 -3.27 -20.56 15.15
N HIS A 465 -3.40 -19.34 15.69
CA HIS A 465 -3.76 -19.12 17.09
C HIS A 465 -5.10 -19.77 17.44
N ARG A 466 -6.14 -19.56 16.61
CA ARG A 466 -7.47 -20.18 16.80
C ARG A 466 -7.38 -21.71 16.74
N GLU A 467 -6.56 -22.28 15.86
CA GLU A 467 -6.39 -23.73 15.75
C GLU A 467 -5.73 -24.33 17.00
N ILE A 468 -4.63 -23.73 17.49
CA ILE A 468 -3.99 -24.16 18.74
C ILE A 468 -4.96 -24.04 19.91
N ALA A 469 -5.65 -22.90 20.03
CA ALA A 469 -6.58 -22.66 21.12
C ALA A 469 -7.70 -23.70 21.14
N ARG A 470 -8.25 -24.07 19.96
CA ARG A 470 -9.25 -25.15 19.82
C ARG A 470 -8.68 -26.52 20.23
N LYS A 471 -7.43 -26.84 19.86
CA LYS A 471 -6.80 -28.14 20.16
C LYS A 471 -6.39 -28.30 21.62
N MET A 472 -5.94 -27.23 22.28
CA MET A 472 -5.43 -27.28 23.65
C MET A 472 -6.51 -27.03 24.72
N GLY A 473 -7.61 -26.36 24.38
CA GLY A 473 -8.64 -25.93 25.34
C GLY A 473 -8.09 -24.94 26.40
N ASP A 474 -8.90 -24.61 27.41
CA ASP A 474 -8.56 -23.63 28.47
C ASP A 474 -7.50 -24.11 29.50
N LYS A 475 -6.88 -25.29 29.31
CA LYS A 475 -6.09 -25.96 30.36
C LYS A 475 -4.59 -26.07 30.10
N GLY A 476 -4.05 -25.37 29.09
CA GLY A 476 -2.62 -25.36 28.79
C GLY A 476 -2.03 -23.95 28.76
N HIS A 477 -0.88 -23.74 29.41
CA HIS A 477 -0.05 -22.56 29.17
C HIS A 477 0.70 -22.74 27.86
N PHE A 478 0.20 -22.12 26.79
CA PHE A 478 0.91 -22.00 25.52
C PHE A 478 1.12 -20.53 25.17
N THR A 479 2.18 -20.22 24.43
CA THR A 479 2.46 -18.86 23.96
C THR A 479 2.49 -18.90 22.44
N THR A 480 1.56 -18.20 21.82
CA THR A 480 1.54 -18.04 20.35
C THR A 480 2.20 -16.72 19.96
N PRO A 481 2.71 -16.59 18.72
CA PRO A 481 3.14 -15.30 18.19
C PRO A 481 2.07 -14.22 18.30
N MET A 482 0.79 -14.58 18.08
CA MET A 482 -0.32 -13.63 18.20
C MET A 482 -0.46 -13.05 19.62
N MET A 483 -0.36 -13.89 20.65
CA MET A 483 -0.38 -13.41 22.05
C MET A 483 0.80 -12.47 22.35
N GLN A 484 1.97 -12.70 21.75
CA GLN A 484 3.11 -11.81 21.90
C GLN A 484 2.90 -10.48 21.20
N LEU A 485 2.24 -10.48 20.03
CA LEU A 485 1.90 -9.27 19.29
C LEU A 485 0.84 -8.41 20.01
N GLN A 486 -0.10 -9.05 20.71
CA GLN A 486 -1.15 -8.38 21.49
C GLN A 486 -0.64 -7.82 22.83
N ASP A 487 0.50 -8.31 23.33
CA ASP A 487 1.12 -7.85 24.58
C ASP A 487 1.84 -6.51 24.35
N GLN A 488 1.26 -5.42 24.85
CA GLN A 488 1.78 -4.05 24.70
C GLN A 488 3.08 -3.78 25.49
N GLU A 489 3.41 -4.59 26.49
CA GLU A 489 4.70 -4.45 27.19
C GLU A 489 5.83 -4.98 26.31
N ARG A 490 5.57 -6.12 25.65
CA ARG A 490 6.55 -6.83 24.81
C ARG A 490 6.61 -6.31 23.37
N THR A 491 5.48 -5.90 22.81
CA THR A 491 5.37 -5.49 21.40
C THR A 491 4.92 -4.04 21.31
N LYS A 492 5.73 -3.24 20.60
CA LYS A 492 5.46 -1.84 20.31
C LYS A 492 5.28 -1.69 18.81
N VAL A 493 4.02 -1.59 18.37
CA VAL A 493 3.69 -1.34 16.96
C VAL A 493 3.71 0.16 16.69
N LEU A 494 4.50 0.61 15.71
CA LEU A 494 4.63 1.99 15.29
C LEU A 494 4.06 2.17 13.89
N LEU A 495 3.05 3.03 13.75
CA LEU A 495 2.48 3.35 12.43
C LEU A 495 3.24 4.52 11.81
N VAL A 496 3.90 4.27 10.68
CA VAL A 496 4.60 5.30 9.90
C VAL A 496 3.67 5.83 8.81
N THR A 497 3.54 7.14 8.74
CA THR A 497 2.71 7.84 7.75
C THR A 497 3.39 9.12 7.26
N LEU A 498 2.73 9.84 6.34
CA LEU A 498 3.11 11.16 5.84
C LEU A 498 2.05 12.18 6.28
N PRO A 499 2.38 13.47 6.40
CA PRO A 499 1.43 14.52 6.79
C PRO A 499 0.49 14.92 5.62
N GLU A 500 -0.16 13.94 5.02
CA GLU A 500 -1.05 14.07 3.87
C GLU A 500 -2.35 13.29 4.12
N THR A 501 -3.45 13.72 3.51
CA THR A 501 -4.79 13.16 3.75
C THR A 501 -4.87 11.65 3.51
N THR A 502 -4.46 11.18 2.32
CA THR A 502 -4.54 9.74 1.98
C THR A 502 -3.64 8.89 2.88
N PRO A 503 -2.33 9.20 3.06
CA PRO A 503 -1.49 8.46 4.00
C PRO A 503 -2.01 8.40 5.43
N VAL A 504 -2.61 9.48 5.96
CA VAL A 504 -3.20 9.48 7.30
C VAL A 504 -4.44 8.58 7.37
N LEU A 505 -5.36 8.70 6.41
CA LEU A 505 -6.54 7.84 6.34
C LEU A 505 -6.18 6.36 6.20
N GLU A 506 -5.19 6.07 5.36
CA GLU A 506 -4.67 4.72 5.17
C GLU A 506 -4.04 4.14 6.45
N ALA A 507 -3.33 4.97 7.23
CA ALA A 507 -2.78 4.58 8.52
C ALA A 507 -3.88 4.39 9.59
N ALA A 508 -4.94 5.21 9.56
CA ALA A 508 -6.08 5.08 10.45
C ALA A 508 -6.86 3.77 10.18
N ASN A 509 -7.10 3.44 8.91
CA ASN A 509 -7.74 2.18 8.52
C ASN A 509 -6.90 0.98 8.97
N LEU A 510 -5.58 1.04 8.78
CA LEU A 510 -4.68 0.00 9.29
C LEU A 510 -4.73 -0.12 10.81
N GLN A 511 -4.80 0.99 11.54
CA GLN A 511 -4.98 0.95 12.99
C GLN A 511 -6.28 0.22 13.36
N SER A 512 -7.40 0.53 12.71
CA SER A 512 -8.66 -0.17 12.94
C SER A 512 -8.59 -1.66 12.59
N ASP A 513 -7.82 -2.06 11.56
CA ASP A 513 -7.55 -3.47 11.25
C ASP A 513 -6.78 -4.17 12.38
N LEU A 514 -5.73 -3.52 12.89
CA LEU A 514 -4.91 -4.05 13.99
C LEU A 514 -5.72 -4.17 15.29
N GLU A 515 -6.53 -3.15 15.60
CA GLU A 515 -7.38 -3.14 16.79
C GLU A 515 -8.44 -4.25 16.76
N ARG A 516 -8.99 -4.56 15.58
CA ARG A 516 -9.87 -5.73 15.38
C ARG A 516 -9.16 -7.05 15.69
N ALA A 517 -7.85 -7.12 15.48
CA ALA A 517 -7.02 -8.26 15.84
C ALA A 517 -6.52 -8.20 17.30
N GLY A 518 -6.93 -7.20 18.10
CA GLY A 518 -6.49 -6.99 19.48
C GLY A 518 -5.06 -6.44 19.60
N ILE A 519 -4.50 -5.92 18.51
CA ILE A 519 -3.18 -5.29 18.48
C ILE A 519 -3.39 -3.78 18.49
N HIS A 520 -2.95 -3.11 19.55
CA HIS A 520 -3.08 -1.66 19.65
C HIS A 520 -1.75 -0.99 19.28
N PRO A 521 -1.73 -0.10 18.28
CA PRO A 521 -0.54 0.69 17.98
C PRO A 521 -0.04 1.47 19.19
N TRP A 522 1.25 1.38 19.45
CA TRP A 522 1.89 2.04 20.59
C TRP A 522 2.12 3.55 20.32
N GLY A 523 2.33 3.92 19.06
CA GLY A 523 2.52 5.30 18.61
C GLY A 523 2.56 5.45 17.10
N TRP A 524 2.57 6.71 16.64
CA TRP A 524 2.65 7.07 15.22
C TRP A 524 3.92 7.87 14.92
N ILE A 525 4.47 7.69 13.72
CA ILE A 525 5.58 8.47 13.17
C ILE A 525 5.09 9.15 11.90
N ILE A 526 5.03 10.48 11.92
CA ILE A 526 4.72 11.30 10.75
C ILE A 526 6.06 11.70 10.12
N ASN A 527 6.42 11.01 9.04
CA ASN A 527 7.68 11.19 8.34
C ASN A 527 7.59 12.27 7.25
N ASN A 528 8.74 12.79 6.82
CA ASN A 528 8.87 13.79 5.75
C ASN A 528 8.00 15.04 5.94
N SER A 529 7.99 15.62 7.16
CA SER A 529 7.25 16.85 7.42
C SER A 529 8.05 18.10 7.07
N LEU A 530 7.47 18.96 6.23
CA LEU A 530 7.98 20.30 5.93
C LEU A 530 7.73 21.27 7.09
N SER A 531 6.70 21.02 7.92
CA SER A 531 6.34 21.86 9.08
C SER A 531 7.47 22.03 10.10
N ILE A 532 8.34 21.02 10.22
CA ILE A 532 9.50 21.03 11.12
C ILE A 532 10.83 21.10 10.37
N ALA A 533 10.80 21.27 9.04
CA ALA A 533 11.98 21.48 8.21
C ALA A 533 12.35 22.97 8.15
N GLN A 534 13.64 23.25 7.95
CA GLN A 534 14.12 24.63 7.76
C GLN A 534 14.05 24.98 6.27
N THR A 535 13.08 25.80 5.88
CA THR A 535 12.94 26.29 4.51
C THR A 535 12.40 27.73 4.47
N GLN A 536 12.82 28.47 3.46
CA GLN A 536 12.35 29.80 3.07
C GLN A 536 11.69 29.80 1.69
N SER A 537 11.56 28.64 1.03
CA SER A 537 10.85 28.55 -0.25
C SER A 537 9.36 28.88 -0.03
N PRO A 538 8.79 29.84 -0.78
CA PRO A 538 7.36 30.16 -0.71
C PRO A 538 6.47 28.92 -0.88
N LEU A 539 6.77 28.09 -1.87
CA LEU A 539 5.99 26.89 -2.15
C LEU A 539 6.09 25.88 -1.00
N LEU A 540 7.31 25.57 -0.52
CA LEU A 540 7.49 24.62 0.58
C LEU A 540 6.87 25.14 1.89
N CYS A 541 6.93 26.45 2.15
CA CYS A 541 6.24 27.06 3.29
C CYS A 541 4.71 26.90 3.19
N GLN A 542 4.13 27.09 2.01
CA GLN A 542 2.69 26.86 1.83
C GLN A 542 2.32 25.39 1.98
N ARG A 543 3.11 24.46 1.44
CA ARG A 543 2.93 23.02 1.67
C ARG A 543 3.01 22.66 3.15
N ALA A 544 3.96 23.21 3.90
CA ALA A 544 4.05 23.03 5.35
C ALA A 544 2.77 23.48 6.08
N LEU A 545 2.11 24.55 5.63
CA LEU A 545 0.81 24.96 6.20
C LEU A 545 -0.30 23.93 5.92
N GLN A 546 -0.26 23.26 4.77
CA GLN A 546 -1.22 22.22 4.39
C GLN A 546 -1.08 20.92 5.19
N GLU A 547 0.07 20.69 5.85
CA GLU A 547 0.31 19.54 6.73
C GLU A 547 -0.41 19.67 8.08
N ARG A 548 -0.62 20.89 8.57
CA ARG A 548 -1.14 21.17 9.93
C ARG A 548 -2.45 20.45 10.25
N PRO A 549 -3.48 20.47 9.38
CA PRO A 549 -4.73 19.76 9.68
C PRO A 549 -4.52 18.26 9.85
N GLN A 550 -3.63 17.66 9.05
CA GLN A 550 -3.37 16.22 9.11
C GLN A 550 -2.58 15.83 10.36
N ILE A 551 -1.59 16.65 10.74
CA ILE A 551 -0.85 16.47 11.99
C ILE A 551 -1.78 16.57 13.20
N GLU A 552 -2.69 17.55 13.21
CA GLU A 552 -3.68 17.71 14.28
C GLU A 552 -4.72 16.57 14.32
N VAL A 553 -5.12 16.02 13.17
CA VAL A 553 -5.99 14.82 13.12
C VAL A 553 -5.30 13.63 13.79
N VAL A 554 -4.04 13.34 13.43
CA VAL A 554 -3.27 12.26 14.07
C VAL A 554 -3.18 12.46 15.58
N LYS A 555 -2.91 13.70 16.00
CA LYS A 555 -2.73 14.05 17.41
C LYS A 555 -3.99 13.99 18.25
N ASN A 556 -5.10 14.46 17.71
CA ASN A 556 -6.33 14.59 18.49
C ASN A 556 -7.22 13.35 18.38
N GLN A 557 -7.06 12.51 17.35
CA GLN A 557 -8.00 11.43 17.05
C GLN A 557 -7.36 10.03 16.99
N HIS A 558 -6.08 9.90 16.62
CA HIS A 558 -5.51 8.57 16.31
C HIS A 558 -4.43 8.10 17.28
N ALA A 559 -3.55 8.99 17.75
CA ALA A 559 -2.35 8.58 18.48
C ALA A 559 -2.06 9.44 19.71
N SER A 560 -1.76 8.78 20.83
CA SER A 560 -1.29 9.44 22.06
C SER A 560 0.23 9.72 22.05
N ARG A 561 1.00 8.94 21.29
CA ARG A 561 2.45 9.11 21.11
C ARG A 561 2.75 9.38 19.65
N ILE A 562 3.44 10.47 19.37
CA ILE A 562 3.70 10.94 18.01
C ILE A 562 5.15 11.41 17.89
N ALA A 563 5.81 11.02 16.81
CA ALA A 563 7.04 11.65 16.35
C ALA A 563 6.82 12.32 14.99
N LEU A 564 7.37 13.52 14.83
CA LEU A 564 7.53 14.20 13.56
C LEU A 564 8.99 14.08 13.11
N VAL A 565 9.20 13.69 11.86
CA VAL A 565 10.53 13.61 11.24
C VAL A 565 10.60 14.57 10.06
N PRO A 566 11.61 15.47 10.00
CA PRO A 566 11.65 16.51 8.98
C PRO A 566 12.00 15.95 7.60
N VAL A 567 11.62 16.68 6.55
CA VAL A 567 12.21 16.45 5.22
C VAL A 567 13.70 16.76 5.27
N MET A 568 14.53 15.78 4.91
CA MET A 568 15.98 15.92 4.86
C MET A 568 16.45 16.38 3.48
N ALA A 569 17.44 17.28 3.46
CA ALA A 569 18.08 17.76 2.23
C ALA A 569 18.76 16.61 1.46
N ALA A 570 19.47 15.74 2.18
CA ALA A 570 20.05 14.52 1.61
C ALA A 570 19.20 13.30 1.98
N GLU A 571 19.20 12.26 1.12
CA GLU A 571 18.63 10.97 1.51
C GLU A 571 19.37 10.45 2.76
N PRO A 572 18.64 9.93 3.77
CA PRO A 572 19.20 9.43 5.02
C PRO A 572 19.81 8.03 4.82
N THR A 573 20.85 7.97 4.00
CA THR A 573 21.66 6.79 3.75
C THR A 573 22.97 6.89 4.54
N GLY A 574 23.32 5.82 5.24
CA GLY A 574 24.47 5.79 6.15
C GLY A 574 24.10 6.09 7.60
N ILE A 575 24.82 5.46 8.53
CA ILE A 575 24.63 5.60 9.98
C ILE A 575 24.61 7.06 10.45
N GLU A 576 25.49 7.91 9.91
CA GLU A 576 25.57 9.32 10.32
C GLU A 576 24.28 10.10 10.01
N LYS A 577 23.76 9.97 8.79
CA LYS A 577 22.50 10.65 8.41
C LYS A 577 21.28 10.03 9.09
N LEU A 578 21.32 8.73 9.38
CA LEU A 578 20.26 8.08 10.16
C LEU A 578 20.21 8.62 11.60
N ARG A 579 21.36 8.99 12.19
CA ARG A 579 21.41 9.63 13.51
C ARG A 579 20.75 11.00 13.49
N GLU A 580 20.93 11.79 12.43
CA GLU A 580 20.31 13.12 12.28
C GLU A 580 18.78 13.08 12.34
N LEU A 581 18.15 11.96 11.95
CA LEU A 581 16.70 11.78 12.03
C LEU A 581 16.17 11.64 13.46
N VAL A 582 17.04 11.25 14.40
CA VAL A 582 16.67 10.93 15.79
C VAL A 582 16.99 12.10 16.73
N VAL A 583 17.54 13.22 16.23
CA VAL A 583 17.95 14.37 17.05
C VAL A 583 16.77 15.25 17.46
#